data_AF-A0A6S7BCT0-F1
#
_entry.id   AF-A0A6S7BCT0-F1
#
_cell.length_a   1.000
_cell.length_b   1.000
_cell.length_c   1.000
_cell.angle_alpha   90.00
_cell.angle_beta   90.00
_cell.angle_gamma   90.00
#
_symmetry.space_group_name_H-M   'P 1'
#
loop_
_entity.id
_entity.type
_entity.pdbx_description
1 polymer ?
#
loop_
_entity_poly.entity_id
_entity_poly.type
_entity_poly.pdbx_seq_one_letter_code
_entity_poly.pdbx_strand_id
1 'polypeptide(L)' 'MWTCIKCFASIPCNQVEASIDDFGIYFLCPHCKRRNRLVNVGKHGRIALMQQERSAP' A
#
# COMPACT_ATOMS: atom_id res chain seq x y z
N MET A 1 -6.71 -2.59 -6.21
CA MET A 1 -6.59 -3.61 -5.14
C MET A 1 -5.18 -3.57 -4.61
N TRP A 2 -5.03 -3.71 -3.30
CA TRP A 2 -3.73 -3.92 -2.65
C TRP A 2 -3.72 -5.29 -1.98
N THR A 3 -2.55 -5.93 -1.93
CA THR A 3 -2.38 -7.28 -1.40
C THR A 3 -1.46 -7.23 -0.19
N CYS A 4 -1.91 -7.77 0.94
CA CYS A 4 -1.03 -7.82 2.11
C CYS A 4 0.16 -8.75 1.89
N ILE A 5 1.38 -8.27 2.08
CA ILE A 5 2.62 -9.06 1.89
C ILE A 5 2.83 -10.17 2.93
N LYS A 6 2.00 -10.22 3.98
CA LYS A 6 2.08 -11.22 5.07
C LYS A 6 0.96 -12.24 5.00
N CYS A 7 -0.30 -11.80 4.94
CA CYS A 7 -1.45 -12.69 4.95
C CYS A 7 -2.10 -12.88 3.56
N PHE A 8 -1.54 -12.27 2.52
CA PHE A 8 -1.99 -12.37 1.13
C PHE A 8 -3.45 -11.98 0.86
N ALA A 9 -4.11 -11.35 1.83
CA ALA A 9 -5.46 -10.84 1.66
C ALA A 9 -5.47 -9.72 0.61
N SER A 10 -6.39 -9.84 -0.35
CA SER A 10 -6.72 -8.79 -1.32
C SER A 10 -7.65 -7.76 -0.68
N ILE A 11 -7.25 -6.50 -0.73
CA ILE A 11 -7.86 -5.41 0.00
C ILE A 11 -8.27 -4.32 -1.01
N PRO A 12 -9.57 -3.98 -1.08
CA PRO A 12 -10.07 -2.83 -1.82
C PRO A 12 -9.36 -1.54 -1.40
N CYS A 13 -8.89 -0.75 -2.36
CA CYS A 13 -8.19 0.51 -2.09
C CYS A 13 -9.06 1.54 -1.35
N ASN A 14 -10.39 1.39 -1.39
CA ASN A 14 -11.35 2.23 -0.68
C ASN A 14 -11.69 1.73 0.74
N GLN A 15 -11.22 0.55 1.13
CA GLN A 15 -11.50 -0.03 2.45
C GLN A 15 -10.47 0.39 3.52
N VAL A 16 -9.32 0.90 3.09
CA VAL A 16 -8.23 1.28 3.98
C VAL A 16 -7.61 2.60 3.53
N GLU A 17 -7.27 3.45 4.51
CA GLU A 17 -6.55 4.69 4.25
C GLU A 17 -5.04 4.44 4.15
N ALA A 18 -4.39 5.19 3.27
CA ALA A 18 -2.95 5.27 3.25
C ALA A 18 -2.47 6.29 4.30
N SER A 19 -1.36 5.97 4.95
CA SER A 19 -0.67 6.85 5.90
C SER A 19 0.76 7.10 5.41
N ILE A 20 1.38 8.15 5.93
CA ILE A 20 2.77 8.52 5.64
C ILE A 20 3.53 8.69 6.94
N ASP A 21 4.74 8.14 7.00
CA ASP A 21 5.71 8.40 8.05
C ASP A 21 7.12 8.56 7.45
N ASP A 22 8.13 8.62 8.31
CA ASP A 22 9.54 8.78 7.92
C ASP A 22 10.06 7.66 6.99
N PHE A 23 9.38 6.50 6.92
CA PHE A 23 9.73 5.38 6.06
C PHE A 23 8.93 5.35 4.73
N GLY A 24 8.05 6.33 4.51
CA GLY A 24 7.29 6.53 3.28
C GLY A 24 5.80 6.25 3.44
N ILE A 25 5.13 6.03 2.30
CA ILE A 25 3.67 5.84 2.24
C ILE A 25 3.36 4.37 2.44
N TYR A 26 2.34 4.06 3.23
CA TYR A 26 1.93 2.69 3.51
C TYR A 26 0.42 2.59 3.80
N PHE A 27 -0.09 1.36 3.81
CA PHE A 27 -1.37 1.05 4.45
C PHE A 27 -1.19 -0.08 5.47
N LEU A 28 -2.06 -0.14 6.47
CA LEU A 28 -2.12 -1.24 7.42
C LEU A 28 -3.14 -2.28 6.94
N CYS A 29 -2.72 -3.54 6.84
CA CYS A 29 -3.66 -4.62 6.53
C CYS A 29 -4.74 -4.71 7.62
N PRO A 30 -6.04 -4.68 7.29
CA PRO A 30 -7.10 -4.69 8.29
C PRO A 30 -7.15 -6.00 9.07
N HIS A 31 -6.72 -7.11 8.44
CA HIS A 31 -6.73 -8.47 9.00
C HIS A 31 -5.55 -8.75 9.93
N CYS A 32 -4.31 -8.48 9.50
CA CYS A 32 -3.11 -8.89 10.26
C CYS A 32 -2.24 -7.72 10.75
N LYS A 33 -2.70 -6.47 10.53
CA LYS A 33 -2.02 -5.21 10.91
C LYS A 33 -0.62 -5.02 10.32
N ARG A 34 -0.22 -5.86 9.37
CA ARG A 34 1.06 -5.71 8.67
C ARG A 34 1.06 -4.38 7.89
N ARG A 35 2.14 -3.61 8.04
CA ARG A 35 2.46 -2.46 7.20
C ARG A 35 2.82 -2.92 5.78
N ASN A 36 2.18 -2.33 4.78
CA ASN A 36 2.42 -2.59 3.36
C ASN A 36 2.80 -1.29 2.67
N ARG A 37 3.98 -1.24 2.05
CA ARG A 37 4.51 -0.05 1.40
C ARG A 37 3.74 0.28 0.13
N LEU A 38 3.51 1.57 -0.09
CA LEU A 38 2.96 2.16 -1.30
C LEU A 38 3.96 3.15 -1.89
N VAL A 39 3.86 3.38 -3.19
CA VAL A 39 4.64 4.37 -3.94
C VAL A 39 3.68 5.36 -4.60
N ASN A 40 3.99 6.66 -4.54
CA ASN A 40 3.26 7.66 -5.30
C ASN A 40 3.77 7.66 -6.74
N VAL A 41 2.92 7.25 -7.67
CA VAL A 41 3.15 7.23 -9.12
C VAL A 41 2.39 8.35 -9.85
N GLY A 42 1.74 9.23 -9.10
CA GLY A 42 1.01 10.36 -9.63
C GLY A 42 1.93 11.39 -10.30
N LYS A 43 1.43 12.04 -11.36
CA LYS A 43 2.13 13.09 -12.10
C LYS A 43 1.33 14.40 -12.04
N HIS A 44 2.03 15.53 -12.20
CA HIS A 44 1.44 16.87 -12.29
C HIS A 44 0.46 17.20 -11.14
N GLY A 45 0.89 16.99 -9.89
CA GLY A 45 0.10 17.32 -8.70
C GLY A 45 -1.05 16.35 -8.39
N ARG A 46 -1.27 15.32 -9.21
CA ARG A 46 -2.21 14.24 -8.89
C ARG A 46 -1.55 13.23 -7.98
N ILE A 47 -2.27 12.76 -6.96
CA ILE A 47 -1.82 11.66 -6.10
C ILE A 47 -2.37 10.36 -6.68
N ALA A 48 -1.49 9.40 -6.96
CA ALA A 48 -1.86 8.05 -7.35
C ALA A 48 -0.95 7.07 -6.61
N LEU A 49 -1.50 6.26 -5.72
CA LEU A 49 -0.73 5.33 -4.91
C LEU A 49 -0.80 3.93 -5.50
N MET A 50 0.36 3.34 -5.74
CA MET A 50 0.50 1.98 -6.22
C MET A 50 1.23 1.14 -5.17
N GLN A 51 0.81 -0.10 -4.99
CA GLN A 51 1.61 -1.05 -4.25
C GLN A 51 2.69 -1.61 -5.18
N GLN A 52 3.96 -1.46 -4.80
CA GLN A 52 5.03 -2.08 -5.56
C GLN A 52 4.88 -3.61 -5.40
N GLU A 53 4.76 -4.32 -6.52
CA GLU A 53 4.86 -5.78 -6.50
C GLU A 53 6.19 -6.15 -5.86
N ARG A 54 6.21 -7.17 -5.00
CA ARG A 54 7.49 -7.69 -4.52
C ARG A 54 8.28 -8.05 -5.78
N SER A 55 9.39 -7.37 -6.02
CA SER A 55 10.43 -7.89 -6.88
C SER A 55 10.71 -9.29 -6.36
N ALA A 56 10.39 -10.31 -7.16
CA ALA A 56 10.79 -11.67 -6.83
C ALA A 56 12.32 -11.64 -6.61
N PRO A 57 12.83 -12.23 -5.52
CA PRO A 57 14.27 -12.40 -5.35
C PRO A 57 14.87 -13.23 -6.47
#